data_AF-A0A2U3LN90-F1
#
_entry.id   AF-A0A2U3LN90-F1
#
_cell.length_a   1.000
_cell.length_b   1.000
_cell.length_c   1.000
_cell.angle_alpha   90.00
_cell.angle_beta   90.00
_cell.angle_gamma   90.00
#
_symmetry.space_group_name_H-M   'P 1'
#
loop_
_entity.id
_entity.type
_entity.pdbx_description
1 polymer ?
#
loop_
_entity_poly.entity_id
_entity_poly.type
_entity_poly.pdbx_seq_one_letter_code
_entity_poly.pdbx_strand_id
1 'polypeptide(L)'
;MRAIFACAFLVGAAIALVAVGSPRHGTPLWPGSRYTREERDRAIRRGLNFIYDSIARNPDDFREYGHDLLDAFYNIAVTSENRELRRMAWNMGHERAIEYRRIHATLPADLWPSDLTDLVFGEDSATRLGVPDARMHTLLRETAARLSVIDYLAFDPAIEPPPSNFPKACKKCGHQNQRGATVCTRCGEKLTMWNKYDLYQDALINTYTGDRAGITLGAHYVDVLHWLPALRPYPPRKPGDNDDYYAGVYTVTHVVYTYNDYSVSRLSPACFPEEFEHLKANLREAIADKDPETMGEFLDSLRSFGLTFADQLIRTGFDYLLSVQNPDGSWGDVKDPDPYGRYHPTWTSIDGLRDYRWKRVLPCPAY
;
A
#
# COMPACT_ATOMS: atom_id res chain seq x y z
N MET A 1 20.46 -44.05 66.05
CA MET A 1 20.31 -43.44 64.71
C MET A 1 20.26 -41.93 64.91
N ARG A 2 21.44 -41.29 65.03
CA ARG A 2 22.08 -40.38 64.03
C ARG A 2 21.23 -39.15 63.67
N ALA A 3 21.67 -37.90 63.71
CA ALA A 3 22.60 -37.12 64.53
C ALA A 3 22.34 -35.66 64.09
N ILE A 4 22.24 -34.72 65.03
CA ILE A 4 22.15 -33.27 64.81
C ILE A 4 23.56 -32.73 64.53
N PHE A 5 23.75 -31.81 63.56
CA PHE A 5 24.64 -30.63 63.71
C PHE A 5 24.46 -29.59 62.59
N ALA A 6 24.79 -28.35 62.96
CA ALA A 6 24.54 -27.06 62.35
C ALA A 6 25.51 -26.62 61.22
N CYS A 7 25.02 -25.64 60.45
CA CYS A 7 25.67 -24.44 59.87
C CYS A 7 27.16 -24.44 59.47
N ALA A 8 27.45 -23.99 58.24
CA ALA A 8 28.25 -22.78 57.96
C ALA A 8 28.34 -22.44 56.45
N PHE A 9 28.32 -21.12 56.17
CA PHE A 9 28.51 -20.41 54.90
C PHE A 9 29.90 -20.60 54.25
N LEU A 10 29.98 -20.39 52.92
CA LEU A 10 30.96 -19.57 52.18
C LEU A 10 30.75 -19.76 50.65
N VAL A 11 30.06 -18.84 49.97
CA VAL A 11 30.60 -17.80 49.05
C VAL A 11 31.45 -18.36 47.88
N GLY A 12 30.90 -18.26 46.68
CA GLY A 12 31.62 -18.27 45.41
C GLY A 12 30.81 -17.50 44.35
N ALA A 13 31.15 -16.22 44.18
CA ALA A 13 30.59 -15.34 43.17
C ALA A 13 31.22 -15.58 41.78
N ALA A 14 30.51 -15.10 40.75
CA ALA A 14 30.90 -14.96 39.35
C ALA A 14 30.94 -16.29 38.55
N ILE A 15 30.28 -16.42 37.40
CA ILE A 15 30.16 -15.46 36.31
C ILE A 15 28.75 -15.53 35.73
N ALA A 16 28.13 -14.36 35.59
CA ALA A 16 27.10 -14.12 34.60
C ALA A 16 27.63 -14.59 33.25
N LEU A 17 27.27 -15.81 32.82
CA LEU A 17 27.24 -16.14 31.42
C LEU A 17 26.11 -15.31 30.84
N VAL A 18 26.48 -14.09 30.48
CA VAL A 18 25.90 -13.33 29.40
C VAL A 18 25.43 -14.37 28.39
N ALA A 19 24.11 -14.42 28.18
CA ALA A 19 23.54 -14.94 26.97
C ALA A 19 24.10 -14.07 25.83
N VAL A 20 25.37 -14.27 25.48
CA VAL A 20 25.93 -13.86 24.22
C VAL A 20 25.25 -14.82 23.27
N GLY A 21 24.07 -14.41 22.82
CA GLY A 21 23.41 -15.05 21.70
C GLY A 21 24.48 -15.25 20.64
N SER A 22 24.58 -16.47 20.13
CA SER A 22 25.48 -16.84 19.05
C SER A 22 25.59 -15.66 18.08
N PRO A 23 26.80 -15.19 17.73
CA PRO A 23 26.95 -14.01 16.88
C PRO A 23 26.05 -14.19 15.68
N ARG A 24 24.99 -13.35 15.59
CA ARG A 24 24.07 -13.39 14.45
C ARG A 24 24.94 -13.14 13.23
N HIS A 25 25.12 -14.16 12.41
CA HIS A 25 25.92 -14.09 11.21
C HIS A 25 25.21 -13.13 10.24
N GLY A 26 25.72 -11.90 10.12
CA GLY A 26 25.16 -10.90 9.22
C GLY A 26 25.62 -9.47 9.53
N THR A 27 25.31 -8.58 8.59
CA THR A 27 25.58 -7.14 8.72
C THR A 27 24.42 -6.48 9.45
N PRO A 28 24.62 -5.86 10.62
CA PRO A 28 23.52 -5.21 11.34
C PRO A 28 22.90 -4.09 10.48
N LEU A 29 21.58 -3.88 10.57
CA LEU A 29 20.89 -2.83 9.80
C LEU A 29 21.43 -1.42 10.15
N TRP A 30 21.73 -1.21 11.43
CA TRP A 30 22.42 -0.05 11.99
C TRP A 30 23.22 -0.50 13.24
N PRO A 31 24.19 0.28 13.73
CA PRO A 31 24.92 -0.07 14.95
C PRO A 31 23.98 -0.33 16.13
N GLY A 32 24.07 -1.53 16.72
CA GLY A 32 23.20 -1.95 17.83
C GLY A 32 21.81 -2.47 17.43
N SER A 33 21.51 -2.60 16.13
CA SER A 33 20.26 -3.20 15.67
C SER A 33 20.11 -4.64 16.14
N ARG A 34 18.86 -5.03 16.47
CA ARG A 34 18.50 -6.42 16.77
C ARG A 34 18.59 -7.29 15.50
N TYR A 35 18.38 -6.71 14.33
CA TYR A 35 18.26 -7.44 13.06
C TYR A 35 19.41 -7.14 12.11
N THR A 36 19.70 -8.09 11.23
CA THR A 36 20.69 -7.94 10.16
C THR A 36 20.04 -7.67 8.79
N ARG A 37 20.85 -7.20 7.84
CA ARG A 37 20.45 -7.03 6.43
C ARG A 37 19.99 -8.36 5.84
N GLU A 38 20.67 -9.45 6.18
CA GLU A 38 20.36 -10.78 5.67
C GLU A 38 19.04 -11.33 6.26
N GLU A 39 18.74 -11.03 7.52
CA GLU A 39 17.45 -11.35 8.15
C GLU A 39 16.31 -10.57 7.49
N ARG A 40 16.49 -9.26 7.28
CA ARG A 40 15.53 -8.42 6.56
C ARG A 40 15.30 -8.92 5.13
N ASP A 41 16.36 -9.17 4.37
CA ASP A 41 16.27 -9.64 2.98
C ASP A 41 15.62 -11.04 2.89
N ARG A 42 15.81 -11.88 3.92
CA ARG A 42 15.06 -13.14 4.05
C ARG A 42 13.59 -12.91 4.34
N ALA A 43 13.24 -11.99 5.24
CA ALA A 43 11.85 -11.64 5.54
C ALA A 43 11.12 -11.14 4.29
N ILE A 44 11.73 -10.22 3.53
CA ILE A 44 11.18 -9.70 2.27
C ILE A 44 10.94 -10.83 1.26
N ARG A 45 11.93 -11.72 1.04
CA ARG A 45 11.76 -12.85 0.12
C ARG A 45 10.64 -13.80 0.54
N ARG A 46 10.48 -14.05 1.85
CA ARG A 46 9.37 -14.85 2.37
C ARG A 46 8.02 -14.20 2.09
N GLY A 47 7.90 -12.89 2.28
CA GLY A 47 6.68 -12.14 1.92
C GLY A 47 6.37 -12.21 0.42
N LEU A 48 7.37 -11.99 -0.43
CA LEU A 48 7.14 -12.03 -1.88
C LEU A 48 6.78 -13.44 -2.36
N ASN A 49 7.40 -14.49 -1.81
CA ASN A 49 7.00 -15.87 -2.05
C ASN A 49 5.56 -16.14 -1.58
N PHE A 50 5.17 -15.63 -0.41
CA PHE A 50 3.80 -15.77 0.09
C PHE A 50 2.78 -15.17 -0.90
N ILE A 51 2.99 -13.91 -1.33
CA ILE A 51 2.13 -13.23 -2.30
C ILE A 51 2.02 -14.06 -3.59
N TYR A 52 3.16 -14.54 -4.10
CA TYR A 52 3.18 -15.31 -5.33
C TYR A 52 2.52 -16.68 -5.20
N ASP A 53 2.99 -17.50 -4.27
CA ASP A 53 2.60 -18.91 -4.19
C ASP A 53 1.20 -19.11 -3.62
N SER A 54 0.78 -18.27 -2.67
CA SER A 54 -0.51 -18.45 -1.98
C SER A 54 -1.65 -17.70 -2.67
N ILE A 55 -1.37 -16.56 -3.30
CA ILE A 55 -2.40 -15.63 -3.79
C ILE A 55 -2.34 -15.52 -5.32
N ALA A 56 -1.24 -15.03 -5.88
CA ALA A 56 -1.15 -14.80 -7.33
C ALA A 56 -1.17 -16.08 -8.18
N ARG A 57 -0.90 -17.25 -7.57
CA ARG A 57 -1.04 -18.56 -8.21
C ARG A 57 -2.39 -19.23 -7.97
N ASN A 58 -3.22 -18.69 -7.09
CA ASN A 58 -4.59 -19.12 -6.93
C ASN A 58 -5.44 -18.52 -8.07
N PRO A 59 -6.10 -19.35 -8.91
CA PRO A 59 -6.87 -18.84 -10.04
C PRO A 59 -8.04 -17.92 -9.68
N ASP A 60 -8.67 -18.13 -8.51
CA ASP A 60 -9.83 -17.32 -8.11
C ASP A 60 -9.36 -15.98 -7.55
N ASP A 61 -8.42 -15.99 -6.60
CA ASP A 61 -7.83 -14.76 -6.05
C ASP A 61 -7.18 -13.92 -7.15
N PHE A 62 -6.46 -14.55 -8.10
CA PHE A 62 -5.80 -13.82 -9.18
C PHE A 62 -6.79 -13.27 -10.22
N ARG A 63 -7.98 -13.85 -10.37
CA ARG A 63 -9.02 -13.29 -11.25
C ARG A 63 -9.57 -11.98 -10.67
N GLU A 64 -9.67 -11.90 -9.35
CA GLU A 64 -10.19 -10.73 -8.65
C GLU A 64 -9.11 -9.66 -8.48
N TYR A 65 -7.95 -10.01 -7.92
CA TYR A 65 -6.90 -9.09 -7.51
C TYR A 65 -5.70 -9.04 -8.47
N GLY A 66 -5.79 -9.68 -9.64
CA GLY A 66 -4.66 -9.80 -10.57
C GLY A 66 -4.10 -8.46 -11.03
N HIS A 67 -4.97 -7.45 -11.22
CA HIS A 67 -4.56 -6.10 -11.64
C HIS A 67 -3.61 -5.44 -10.62
N ASP A 68 -3.93 -5.56 -9.33
CA ASP A 68 -3.18 -4.99 -8.22
C ASP A 68 -1.88 -5.76 -7.93
N LEU A 69 -1.96 -7.10 -7.94
CA LEU A 69 -0.80 -7.97 -7.78
C LEU A 69 0.26 -7.74 -8.87
N LEU A 70 -0.14 -7.46 -10.10
CA LEU A 70 0.79 -7.14 -11.18
C LEU A 70 1.53 -5.81 -10.92
N ASP A 71 0.84 -4.80 -10.42
CA ASP A 71 1.46 -3.52 -10.07
C ASP A 71 2.48 -3.71 -8.94
N ALA A 72 2.13 -4.49 -7.90
CA ALA A 72 3.05 -4.87 -6.83
C ALA A 72 4.35 -5.51 -7.34
N PHE A 73 4.24 -6.54 -8.19
CA PHE A 73 5.41 -7.19 -8.77
C PHE A 73 6.24 -6.23 -9.62
N TYR A 74 5.59 -5.41 -10.45
CA TYR A 74 6.26 -4.43 -11.30
C TYR A 74 7.03 -3.40 -10.46
N ASN A 75 6.37 -2.76 -9.49
CA ASN A 75 6.97 -1.73 -8.65
C ASN A 75 8.17 -2.26 -7.88
N ILE A 76 8.06 -3.44 -7.27
CA ILE A 76 9.19 -4.10 -6.59
C ILE A 76 10.33 -4.38 -7.59
N ALA A 77 10.01 -4.87 -8.80
CA ALA A 77 10.99 -5.23 -9.81
C ALA A 77 11.81 -4.04 -10.35
N VAL A 78 11.19 -2.87 -10.48
CA VAL A 78 11.82 -1.70 -11.12
C VAL A 78 12.48 -0.74 -10.14
N THR A 79 11.98 -0.67 -8.89
CA THR A 79 12.44 0.31 -7.89
C THR A 79 13.36 -0.26 -6.81
N SER A 80 13.41 -1.58 -6.59
CA SER A 80 14.27 -2.16 -5.54
C SER A 80 15.77 -2.00 -5.81
N GLU A 81 16.57 -1.76 -4.78
CA GLU A 81 18.04 -1.77 -4.90
C GLU A 81 18.59 -3.20 -5.00
N ASN A 82 17.97 -4.15 -4.28
CA ASN A 82 18.40 -5.55 -4.26
C ASN A 82 18.13 -6.23 -5.63
N ARG A 83 19.21 -6.61 -6.33
CA ARG A 83 19.14 -7.22 -7.67
C ARG A 83 18.43 -8.58 -7.70
N GLU A 84 18.57 -9.38 -6.65
CA GLU A 84 17.91 -10.69 -6.54
C GLU A 84 16.39 -10.51 -6.40
N LEU A 85 15.97 -9.62 -5.49
CA LEU A 85 14.57 -9.26 -5.30
C LEU A 85 13.94 -8.73 -6.59
N ARG A 86 14.65 -7.86 -7.31
CA ARG A 86 14.19 -7.34 -8.60
C ARG A 86 13.92 -8.45 -9.62
N ARG A 87 14.87 -9.37 -9.76
CA ARG A 87 14.75 -10.49 -10.71
C ARG A 87 13.59 -11.40 -10.32
N MET A 88 13.44 -11.68 -9.04
CA MET A 88 12.37 -12.51 -8.50
C MET A 88 11.00 -11.90 -8.80
N ALA A 89 10.79 -10.64 -8.41
CA ALA A 89 9.54 -9.93 -8.67
C ALA A 89 9.24 -9.79 -10.17
N TRP A 90 10.25 -9.51 -11.00
CA TRP A 90 10.07 -9.46 -12.45
C TRP A 90 9.61 -10.79 -13.03
N ASN A 91 10.25 -11.90 -12.64
CA ASN A 91 9.91 -13.22 -13.17
C ASN A 91 8.48 -13.63 -12.75
N MET A 92 8.13 -13.41 -11.49
CA MET A 92 6.79 -13.66 -10.96
C MET A 92 5.75 -12.81 -11.68
N GLY A 93 5.96 -11.49 -11.75
CA GLY A 93 5.07 -10.56 -12.43
C GLY A 93 4.93 -10.87 -13.92
N HIS A 94 6.02 -11.15 -14.64
CA HIS A 94 5.95 -11.48 -16.06
C HIS A 94 5.15 -12.77 -16.31
N GLU A 95 5.37 -13.82 -15.51
CA GLU A 95 4.59 -15.06 -15.60
C GLU A 95 3.10 -14.79 -15.35
N ARG A 96 2.78 -13.98 -14.34
CA ARG A 96 1.39 -13.58 -14.03
C ARG A 96 0.78 -12.68 -15.09
N ALA A 97 1.55 -11.79 -15.72
CA ALA A 97 1.08 -10.93 -16.78
C ALA A 97 0.65 -11.74 -18.00
N ILE A 98 1.39 -12.80 -18.36
CA ILE A 98 0.98 -13.75 -19.41
C ILE A 98 -0.37 -14.39 -19.08
N GLU A 99 -0.56 -14.82 -17.83
CA GLU A 99 -1.81 -15.45 -17.39
C GLU A 99 -2.97 -14.45 -17.36
N TYR A 100 -2.72 -13.22 -16.90
CA TYR A 100 -3.70 -12.13 -16.91
C TYR A 100 -4.25 -11.88 -18.32
N ARG A 101 -3.38 -11.89 -19.35
CA ARG A 101 -3.82 -11.79 -20.76
C ARG A 101 -4.73 -12.93 -21.21
N ARG A 102 -4.55 -14.13 -20.66
CA ARG A 102 -5.39 -15.29 -21.00
C ARG A 102 -6.75 -15.20 -20.34
N ILE A 103 -6.80 -14.81 -19.06
CA ILE A 103 -8.04 -14.69 -18.29
C ILE A 103 -8.87 -13.50 -18.80
N HIS A 104 -8.22 -12.38 -19.10
CA HIS A 104 -8.85 -11.14 -19.59
C HIS A 104 -8.59 -10.96 -21.10
N ALA A 105 -8.91 -11.97 -21.92
CA ALA A 105 -8.73 -11.89 -23.36
C ALA A 105 -9.77 -10.98 -24.05
N THR A 106 -10.90 -10.70 -23.39
CA THR A 106 -12.01 -9.89 -23.90
C THR A 106 -12.64 -9.08 -22.77
N LEU A 107 -13.31 -7.97 -23.09
CA LEU A 107 -14.12 -7.26 -22.11
C LEU A 107 -15.42 -8.03 -21.81
N PRO A 108 -15.81 -8.16 -20.53
CA PRO A 108 -17.15 -8.56 -20.14
C PRO A 108 -18.24 -7.69 -20.79
N ALA A 109 -19.40 -8.28 -21.07
CA ALA A 109 -20.51 -7.56 -21.70
C ALA A 109 -21.23 -6.60 -20.73
N ASP A 110 -21.17 -6.90 -19.44
CA ASP A 110 -21.81 -6.23 -18.32
C ASP A 110 -20.81 -5.46 -17.45
N LEU A 111 -19.76 -4.92 -18.08
CA LEU A 111 -18.67 -4.21 -17.43
C LEU A 111 -19.17 -2.98 -16.66
N TRP A 112 -18.88 -2.93 -15.35
CA TRP A 112 -19.08 -1.74 -14.53
C TRP A 112 -17.87 -0.79 -14.66
N PRO A 113 -18.04 0.51 -14.35
CA PRO A 113 -16.93 1.47 -14.38
C PRO A 113 -15.73 1.03 -13.53
N SER A 114 -15.96 0.42 -12.35
CA SER A 114 -14.92 -0.14 -11.49
C SER A 114 -14.15 -1.26 -12.19
N ASP A 115 -14.86 -2.21 -12.81
CA ASP A 115 -14.23 -3.32 -13.53
C ASP A 115 -13.35 -2.82 -14.68
N LEU A 116 -13.77 -1.74 -15.35
CA LEU A 116 -12.99 -1.12 -16.41
C LEU A 116 -11.71 -0.48 -15.86
N THR A 117 -11.77 0.19 -14.72
CA THR A 117 -10.60 0.73 -14.01
C THR A 117 -9.60 -0.39 -13.69
N ASP A 118 -10.07 -1.49 -13.10
CA ASP A 118 -9.23 -2.64 -12.75
C ASP A 118 -8.56 -3.26 -13.99
N LEU A 119 -9.29 -3.36 -15.11
CA LEU A 119 -8.73 -3.84 -16.37
C LEU A 119 -7.68 -2.88 -16.95
N VAL A 120 -7.85 -1.56 -16.79
CA VAL A 120 -6.83 -0.57 -17.19
C VAL A 120 -5.59 -0.68 -16.31
N PHE A 121 -5.74 -0.93 -15.01
CA PHE A 121 -4.62 -1.15 -14.09
C PHE A 121 -3.84 -2.40 -14.48
N GLY A 122 -4.55 -3.50 -14.73
CA GLY A 122 -3.94 -4.73 -15.20
C GLY A 122 -3.29 -4.62 -16.57
N GLU A 123 -3.89 -3.87 -17.51
CA GLU A 123 -3.30 -3.56 -18.83
C GLU A 123 -1.97 -2.83 -18.71
N ASP A 124 -1.92 -1.76 -17.92
CA ASP A 124 -0.69 -0.96 -17.73
C ASP A 124 0.41 -1.82 -17.10
N SER A 125 0.10 -2.50 -16.01
CA SER A 125 1.07 -3.36 -15.30
C SER A 125 1.55 -4.52 -16.16
N ALA A 126 0.65 -5.23 -16.86
CA ALA A 126 1.03 -6.32 -17.75
C ALA A 126 1.91 -5.86 -18.93
N THR A 127 1.59 -4.70 -19.52
CA THR A 127 2.41 -4.09 -20.58
C THR A 127 3.80 -3.75 -20.05
N ARG A 128 3.89 -3.15 -18.86
CA ARG A 128 5.17 -2.79 -18.21
C ARG A 128 6.00 -4.00 -17.78
N LEU A 129 5.35 -5.11 -17.49
CA LEU A 129 5.97 -6.42 -17.27
C LEU A 129 6.35 -7.13 -18.57
N GLY A 130 6.23 -6.48 -19.72
CA GLY A 130 6.72 -6.98 -21.01
C GLY A 130 5.73 -7.86 -21.76
N VAL A 131 4.42 -7.76 -21.46
CA VAL A 131 3.35 -8.50 -22.13
C VAL A 131 2.30 -7.53 -22.71
N PRO A 132 2.66 -6.74 -23.74
CA PRO A 132 1.75 -5.76 -24.34
C PRO A 132 0.60 -6.43 -25.10
N ASP A 133 -0.60 -5.85 -25.04
CA ASP A 133 -1.75 -6.22 -25.88
C ASP A 133 -2.37 -4.96 -26.50
N ALA A 134 -1.88 -4.58 -27.69
CA ALA A 134 -2.34 -3.37 -28.38
C ALA A 134 -3.84 -3.39 -28.71
N ARG A 135 -4.43 -4.58 -28.90
CA ARG A 135 -5.85 -4.71 -29.21
C ARG A 135 -6.67 -4.46 -27.95
N MET A 136 -6.33 -5.10 -26.83
CA MET A 136 -7.00 -4.85 -25.55
C MET A 136 -6.84 -3.39 -25.13
N HIS A 137 -5.62 -2.83 -25.22
CA HIS A 137 -5.36 -1.43 -24.92
C HIS A 137 -6.26 -0.47 -25.72
N THR A 138 -6.40 -0.68 -27.03
CA THR A 138 -7.29 0.14 -27.88
C THR A 138 -8.74 0.02 -27.44
N LEU A 139 -9.19 -1.21 -27.16
CA LEU A 139 -10.56 -1.49 -26.74
C LEU A 139 -10.89 -0.84 -25.38
N LEU A 140 -9.97 -0.93 -24.40
CA LEU A 140 -10.09 -0.27 -23.11
C LEU A 140 -10.17 1.24 -23.27
N ARG A 141 -9.29 1.83 -24.09
CA ARG A 141 -9.30 3.28 -24.37
C ARG A 141 -10.61 3.76 -24.98
N GLU A 142 -11.13 3.03 -25.98
CA GLU A 142 -12.40 3.38 -26.63
C GLU A 142 -13.61 3.20 -25.72
N THR A 143 -13.57 2.19 -24.84
CA THR A 143 -14.63 1.95 -23.85
C THR A 143 -14.60 3.01 -22.76
N ALA A 144 -13.39 3.36 -22.29
CA ALA A 144 -13.21 4.32 -21.23
C ALA A 144 -13.70 5.71 -21.60
N ALA A 145 -13.49 6.13 -22.85
CA ALA A 145 -13.95 7.41 -23.39
C ALA A 145 -15.49 7.57 -23.45
N ARG A 146 -16.27 6.51 -23.21
CA ARG A 146 -17.74 6.55 -23.19
C ARG A 146 -18.31 6.80 -21.79
N LEU A 147 -17.50 6.63 -20.76
CA LEU A 147 -17.89 6.89 -19.37
C LEU A 147 -17.60 8.33 -18.99
N SER A 148 -18.38 8.86 -18.05
CA SER A 148 -18.21 10.21 -17.55
C SER A 148 -17.16 10.29 -16.45
N VAL A 149 -16.69 11.50 -16.15
CA VAL A 149 -15.81 11.76 -15.00
C VAL A 149 -16.44 11.32 -13.67
N ILE A 150 -17.77 11.43 -13.55
CA ILE A 150 -18.51 11.01 -12.35
C ILE A 150 -18.52 9.48 -12.20
N ASP A 151 -18.50 8.74 -13.30
CA ASP A 151 -18.46 7.27 -13.25
C ASP A 151 -17.14 6.76 -12.66
N TYR A 152 -16.03 7.49 -12.87
CA TYR A 152 -14.71 7.11 -12.35
C TYR A 152 -14.36 7.75 -11.01
N LEU A 153 -14.72 9.02 -10.82
CA LEU A 153 -14.20 9.84 -9.72
C LEU A 153 -15.30 10.27 -8.73
N ALA A 154 -16.58 10.03 -9.04
CA ALA A 154 -17.74 10.52 -8.28
C ALA A 154 -17.91 12.05 -8.18
N PHE A 155 -16.94 12.84 -8.66
CA PHE A 155 -16.98 14.30 -8.77
C PHE A 155 -16.20 14.78 -10.00
N ASP A 156 -16.39 16.03 -10.38
CA ASP A 156 -15.63 16.65 -11.49
C ASP A 156 -14.50 17.51 -10.91
N PRO A 157 -13.24 17.07 -11.00
CA PRO A 157 -12.11 17.78 -10.42
C PRO A 157 -11.77 19.10 -11.13
N ALA A 158 -12.32 19.36 -12.32
CA ALA A 158 -12.22 20.66 -12.98
C ALA A 158 -13.17 21.72 -12.38
N ILE A 159 -14.17 21.29 -11.60
CA ILE A 159 -15.24 22.15 -11.10
C ILE A 159 -15.20 22.27 -9.57
N GLU A 160 -14.91 21.18 -8.86
CA GLU A 160 -15.02 21.13 -7.40
C GLU A 160 -14.01 20.18 -6.74
N PRO A 161 -13.70 20.40 -5.44
CA PRO A 161 -12.94 19.43 -4.66
C PRO A 161 -13.78 18.18 -4.34
N PRO A 162 -13.14 17.09 -3.87
CA PRO A 162 -13.82 15.87 -3.42
C PRO A 162 -14.99 16.16 -2.46
N PRO A 163 -16.21 15.68 -2.78
CA PRO A 163 -17.40 16.03 -2.03
C PRO A 163 -17.58 15.18 -0.77
N SER A 164 -18.30 15.71 0.22
CA SER A 164 -18.70 14.97 1.44
C SER A 164 -20.14 14.47 1.41
N ASN A 165 -20.88 14.71 0.32
CA ASN A 165 -22.31 14.42 0.19
C ASN A 165 -22.62 13.41 -0.93
N PHE A 166 -21.63 12.62 -1.35
CA PHE A 166 -21.82 11.55 -2.32
C PHE A 166 -22.19 10.25 -1.59
N PRO A 167 -23.40 9.68 -1.81
CA PRO A 167 -23.84 8.50 -1.08
C PRO A 167 -23.14 7.23 -1.56
N LYS A 168 -22.77 6.36 -0.61
CA LYS A 168 -22.44 4.95 -0.90
C LYS A 168 -23.70 4.24 -1.41
N ALA A 169 -23.52 3.12 -2.12
CA ALA A 169 -24.63 2.24 -2.47
C ALA A 169 -25.44 1.86 -1.22
N CYS A 170 -26.76 1.80 -1.34
CA CYS A 170 -27.63 1.52 -0.21
C CYS A 170 -27.31 0.14 0.38
N LYS A 171 -26.87 0.09 1.65
CA LYS A 171 -26.50 -1.17 2.33
C LYS A 171 -27.63 -2.22 2.37
N LYS A 172 -28.89 -1.79 2.29
CA LYS A 172 -30.07 -2.67 2.33
C LYS A 172 -30.45 -3.25 0.97
N CYS A 173 -30.30 -2.50 -0.12
CA CYS A 173 -30.83 -2.91 -1.43
C CYS A 173 -29.87 -2.73 -2.61
N GLY A 174 -28.63 -2.29 -2.36
CA GLY A 174 -27.60 -2.06 -3.37
C GLY A 174 -27.84 -0.86 -4.30
N HIS A 175 -28.94 -0.12 -4.15
CA HIS A 175 -29.24 0.98 -5.06
C HIS A 175 -28.27 2.14 -4.88
N GLN A 176 -27.60 2.55 -5.97
CA GLN A 176 -26.81 3.78 -6.03
C GLN A 176 -27.75 4.98 -6.18
N ASN A 177 -27.65 5.95 -5.27
CA ASN A 177 -28.53 7.12 -5.24
C ASN A 177 -27.81 8.34 -5.82
N GLN A 178 -28.59 9.33 -6.25
CA GLN A 178 -28.03 10.61 -6.69
C GLN A 178 -27.34 11.34 -5.53
N ARG A 179 -26.31 12.13 -5.87
CA ARG A 179 -25.60 12.99 -4.91
C ARG A 179 -26.56 13.86 -4.12
N GLY A 180 -26.27 14.04 -2.82
CA GLY A 180 -27.10 14.80 -1.89
C GLY A 180 -28.29 14.03 -1.32
N ALA A 181 -28.62 12.84 -1.83
CA ALA A 181 -29.65 11.99 -1.22
C ALA A 181 -29.18 11.46 0.14
N THR A 182 -29.96 11.69 1.19
CA THR A 182 -29.67 11.21 2.55
C THR A 182 -30.44 9.93 2.92
N VAL A 183 -31.43 9.57 2.11
CA VAL A 183 -32.24 8.35 2.22
C VAL A 183 -32.35 7.67 0.87
N CYS A 184 -32.42 6.35 0.86
CA CYS A 184 -32.52 5.58 -0.36
C CYS A 184 -33.89 5.79 -1.00
N THR A 185 -33.90 6.23 -2.26
CA THR A 185 -35.12 6.49 -3.03
C THR A 185 -35.93 5.22 -3.31
N ARG A 186 -35.31 4.04 -3.19
CA ARG A 186 -35.95 2.74 -3.43
C ARG A 186 -36.55 2.09 -2.19
N CYS A 187 -35.85 2.14 -1.04
CA CYS A 187 -36.24 1.39 0.16
C CYS A 187 -36.34 2.22 1.44
N GLY A 188 -36.09 3.54 1.38
CA GLY A 188 -36.17 4.46 2.51
C GLY A 188 -35.06 4.35 3.55
N GLU A 189 -34.07 3.48 3.32
CA GLU A 189 -32.94 3.28 4.25
C GLU A 189 -32.07 4.53 4.33
N LYS A 190 -31.56 4.88 5.52
CA LYS A 190 -30.62 6.00 5.66
C LYS A 190 -29.33 5.68 4.91
N LEU A 191 -28.86 6.61 4.09
CA LEU A 191 -27.63 6.45 3.33
C LEU A 191 -26.41 6.87 4.16
N THR A 192 -25.31 6.16 3.96
CA THR A 192 -23.97 6.56 4.42
C THR A 192 -23.25 7.24 3.27
N MET A 193 -22.51 8.31 3.55
CA MET A 193 -21.73 9.02 2.53
C MET A 193 -20.33 8.40 2.40
N TRP A 194 -19.73 8.59 1.24
CA TRP A 194 -18.30 8.38 1.06
C TRP A 194 -17.50 9.41 1.86
N ASN A 195 -16.33 8.99 2.34
CA ASN A 195 -15.37 9.93 2.90
C ASN A 195 -14.76 10.74 1.76
N LYS A 196 -14.61 12.05 1.92
CA LYS A 196 -13.96 12.90 0.90
C LYS A 196 -12.49 12.52 0.70
N TYR A 197 -11.84 11.96 1.73
CA TYR A 197 -10.47 11.48 1.68
C TYR A 197 -10.37 10.20 0.84
N ASP A 198 -11.25 9.21 1.07
CA ASP A 198 -11.37 8.02 0.22
C ASP A 198 -11.57 8.42 -1.25
N LEU A 199 -12.53 9.32 -1.53
CA LEU A 199 -12.79 9.78 -2.91
C LEU A 199 -11.58 10.47 -3.54
N TYR A 200 -10.82 11.23 -2.76
CA TYR A 200 -9.62 11.91 -3.24
C TYR A 200 -8.50 10.92 -3.55
N GLN A 201 -8.28 9.96 -2.65
CA GLN A 201 -7.31 8.88 -2.83
C GLN A 201 -7.64 8.08 -4.09
N ASP A 202 -8.87 7.58 -4.24
CA ASP A 202 -9.29 6.81 -5.41
C ASP A 202 -9.11 7.64 -6.69
N ALA A 203 -9.46 8.93 -6.65
CA ALA A 203 -9.27 9.81 -7.80
C ALA A 203 -7.79 10.00 -8.16
N LEU A 204 -6.89 10.13 -7.18
CA LEU A 204 -5.45 10.21 -7.42
C LEU A 204 -4.93 8.93 -8.09
N ILE A 205 -5.31 7.76 -7.58
CA ILE A 205 -4.86 6.46 -8.11
C ILE A 205 -5.38 6.26 -9.53
N ASN A 206 -6.69 6.48 -9.75
CA ASN A 206 -7.32 6.30 -11.05
C ASN A 206 -6.72 7.20 -12.12
N THR A 207 -6.59 8.49 -11.82
CA THR A 207 -6.06 9.46 -12.79
C THR A 207 -4.56 9.29 -13.03
N TYR A 208 -3.78 8.97 -11.98
CA TYR A 208 -2.36 8.62 -12.14
C TYR A 208 -2.18 7.41 -13.05
N THR A 209 -2.89 6.31 -12.78
CA THR A 209 -2.76 5.08 -13.57
C THR A 209 -3.29 5.29 -14.98
N GLY A 210 -4.39 6.03 -15.14
CA GLY A 210 -4.93 6.38 -16.44
C GLY A 210 -3.94 7.18 -17.31
N ASP A 211 -3.34 8.24 -16.76
CA ASP A 211 -2.31 9.02 -17.44
C ASP A 211 -1.07 8.17 -17.76
N ARG A 212 -0.65 7.33 -16.81
CA ARG A 212 0.49 6.42 -16.95
C ARG A 212 0.28 5.37 -18.04
N ALA A 213 -0.95 4.89 -18.18
CA ALA A 213 -1.38 3.95 -19.21
C ALA A 213 -1.62 4.63 -20.56
N GLY A 214 -1.90 5.93 -20.59
CA GLY A 214 -2.39 6.64 -21.78
C GLY A 214 -3.88 6.42 -22.06
N ILE A 215 -4.66 6.07 -21.01
CA ILE A 215 -6.10 5.87 -21.04
C ILE A 215 -6.73 6.77 -19.97
N THR A 216 -7.33 7.88 -20.38
CA THR A 216 -7.94 8.83 -19.43
C THR A 216 -9.15 8.22 -18.72
N LEU A 217 -9.08 8.13 -17.39
CA LEU A 217 -10.16 7.69 -16.50
C LEU A 217 -10.88 8.89 -15.90
N GLY A 218 -11.58 9.65 -16.76
CA GLY A 218 -12.39 10.81 -16.37
C GLY A 218 -11.65 12.14 -16.40
N ALA A 219 -10.48 12.25 -15.78
CA ALA A 219 -9.67 13.47 -15.74
C ALA A 219 -8.16 13.16 -15.76
N HIS A 220 -7.31 14.18 -15.86
CA HIS A 220 -5.86 14.02 -15.70
C HIS A 220 -5.45 14.13 -14.24
N TYR A 221 -4.31 13.52 -13.90
CA TYR A 221 -3.77 13.50 -12.54
C TYR A 221 -3.59 14.90 -11.94
N VAL A 222 -3.13 15.84 -12.77
CA VAL A 222 -2.91 17.23 -12.37
C VAL A 222 -4.22 17.94 -11.99
N ASP A 223 -5.33 17.57 -12.63
CA ASP A 223 -6.66 18.13 -12.33
C ASP A 223 -7.17 17.64 -10.98
N VAL A 224 -6.69 16.50 -10.47
CA VAL A 224 -7.02 16.02 -9.12
C VAL A 224 -6.03 16.61 -8.11
N LEU A 225 -4.73 16.52 -8.37
CA LEU A 225 -3.68 16.89 -7.43
C LEU A 225 -3.76 18.35 -6.95
N HIS A 226 -4.20 19.28 -7.80
CA HIS A 226 -4.34 20.70 -7.41
C HIS A 226 -5.30 20.94 -6.24
N TRP A 227 -6.19 19.99 -5.94
CA TRP A 227 -7.07 20.07 -4.77
C TRP A 227 -6.41 19.70 -3.45
N LEU A 228 -5.16 19.22 -3.43
CA LEU A 228 -4.43 18.86 -2.21
C LEU A 228 -4.55 19.90 -1.08
N PRO A 229 -4.42 21.22 -1.32
CA PRO A 229 -4.61 22.23 -0.27
C PRO A 229 -5.99 22.21 0.39
N ALA A 230 -7.05 21.80 -0.32
CA ALA A 230 -8.42 21.71 0.23
C ALA A 230 -8.63 20.48 1.12
N LEU A 231 -7.73 19.49 1.06
CA LEU A 231 -7.72 18.31 1.93
C LEU A 231 -6.93 18.54 3.21
N ARG A 232 -6.19 19.65 3.32
CA ARG A 232 -5.46 20.03 4.54
C ARG A 232 -6.32 20.90 5.46
N PRO A 233 -6.15 20.81 6.80
CA PRO A 233 -5.36 19.80 7.51
C PRO A 233 -6.06 18.44 7.54
N TYR A 234 -5.26 17.38 7.64
CA TYR A 234 -5.76 16.01 7.77
C TYR A 234 -6.48 15.76 9.10
N PRO A 235 -7.44 14.81 9.16
CA PRO A 235 -8.20 14.52 10.36
C PRO A 235 -7.27 14.06 11.50
N PRO A 236 -7.39 14.64 12.70
CA PRO A 236 -6.69 14.10 13.86
C PRO A 236 -7.36 12.80 14.31
N ARG A 237 -6.59 11.92 14.95
CA ARG A 237 -7.16 10.76 15.64
C ARG A 237 -8.09 11.24 16.77
N LYS A 238 -9.34 10.80 16.75
CA LYS A 238 -10.33 11.05 17.81
C LYS A 238 -10.88 9.73 18.36
N PRO A 239 -11.23 9.66 19.65
CA PRO A 239 -11.87 8.48 20.21
C PRO A 239 -13.18 8.15 19.47
N GLY A 240 -13.26 6.94 18.90
CA GLY A 240 -14.47 6.44 18.22
C GLY A 240 -14.66 6.91 16.77
N ASP A 241 -13.68 7.60 16.19
CA ASP A 241 -13.71 8.12 14.81
C ASP A 241 -12.46 7.64 14.05
N ASN A 242 -12.35 6.32 13.92
CA ASN A 242 -11.20 5.69 13.26
C ASN A 242 -11.28 5.85 11.74
N ASP A 243 -12.48 5.86 11.16
CA ASP A 243 -12.68 5.89 9.70
C ASP A 243 -12.10 7.18 9.09
N ASP A 244 -12.42 8.35 9.64
CA ASP A 244 -11.88 9.63 9.14
C ASP A 244 -10.35 9.71 9.33
N TYR A 245 -9.84 9.18 10.45
CA TYR A 245 -8.41 9.14 10.73
C TYR A 245 -7.65 8.30 9.69
N TYR A 246 -8.08 7.06 9.48
CA TYR A 246 -7.43 6.15 8.53
C TYR A 246 -7.57 6.68 7.10
N ALA A 247 -8.73 7.23 6.71
CA ALA A 247 -8.90 7.84 5.39
C ALA A 247 -7.90 8.98 5.15
N GLY A 248 -7.62 9.80 6.17
CA GLY A 248 -6.58 10.82 6.12
C GLY A 248 -5.17 10.24 5.96
N VAL A 249 -4.85 9.19 6.72
CA VAL A 249 -3.56 8.47 6.63
C VAL A 249 -3.34 7.91 5.22
N TYR A 250 -4.31 7.17 4.68
CA TYR A 250 -4.21 6.57 3.35
C TYR A 250 -4.17 7.63 2.24
N THR A 251 -4.91 8.74 2.40
CA THR A 251 -4.79 9.87 1.48
C THR A 251 -3.36 10.40 1.41
N VAL A 252 -2.69 10.57 2.56
CA VAL A 252 -1.33 11.11 2.60
C VAL A 252 -0.33 10.15 1.93
N THR A 253 -0.43 8.84 2.19
CA THR A 253 0.46 7.86 1.57
C THR A 253 0.24 7.80 0.06
N HIS A 254 -1.00 7.91 -0.41
CA HIS A 254 -1.31 7.88 -1.84
C HIS A 254 -1.00 9.18 -2.58
N VAL A 255 -1.01 10.34 -1.91
CA VAL A 255 -0.40 11.57 -2.44
C VAL A 255 1.09 11.34 -2.69
N VAL A 256 1.79 10.71 -1.73
CA VAL A 256 3.21 10.39 -1.89
C VAL A 256 3.43 9.40 -3.04
N TYR A 257 2.68 8.30 -3.10
CA TYR A 257 2.83 7.26 -4.12
C TYR A 257 2.55 7.75 -5.53
N THR A 258 1.41 8.39 -5.75
CA THR A 258 1.05 8.86 -7.09
C THR A 258 1.99 9.98 -7.56
N TYR A 259 2.44 10.85 -6.65
CA TYR A 259 3.35 11.94 -7.02
C TYR A 259 4.79 11.48 -7.25
N ASN A 260 5.27 10.52 -6.45
CA ASN A 260 6.64 10.00 -6.54
C ASN A 260 6.81 8.86 -7.55
N ASP A 261 5.75 8.55 -8.30
CA ASP A 261 5.68 7.48 -9.30
C ASP A 261 5.98 6.12 -8.65
N TYR A 262 5.25 5.82 -7.56
CA TYR A 262 5.35 4.62 -6.73
C TYR A 262 6.80 4.25 -6.40
N SER A 263 7.49 5.21 -5.79
CA SER A 263 8.87 5.13 -5.30
C SER A 263 9.94 4.98 -6.40
N VAL A 264 9.64 5.41 -7.64
CA VAL A 264 10.67 5.64 -8.68
C VAL A 264 11.54 6.86 -8.32
N SER A 265 10.95 7.88 -7.70
CA SER A 265 11.63 9.12 -7.32
C SER A 265 11.49 9.43 -5.82
N ARG A 266 12.38 10.26 -5.31
CA ARG A 266 12.27 10.85 -3.97
C ARG A 266 11.47 12.14 -3.99
N LEU A 267 10.93 12.49 -2.83
CA LEU A 267 10.26 13.76 -2.59
C LEU A 267 11.10 14.67 -1.67
N SER A 268 10.83 15.96 -1.75
CA SER A 268 11.37 16.95 -0.82
C SER A 268 10.35 17.23 0.28
N PRO A 269 10.70 17.13 1.56
CA PRO A 269 9.83 17.53 2.67
C PRO A 269 9.36 18.98 2.57
N ALA A 270 10.13 19.85 1.90
CA ALA A 270 9.75 21.25 1.71
C ALA A 270 8.58 21.44 0.73
N CYS A 271 8.32 20.48 -0.16
CA CYS A 271 7.21 20.54 -1.10
C CYS A 271 5.90 19.99 -0.48
N PHE A 272 6.01 19.15 0.54
CA PHE A 272 4.91 18.45 1.20
C PHE A 272 5.07 18.47 2.73
N PRO A 273 5.18 19.66 3.36
CA PRO A 273 5.52 19.72 4.77
C PRO A 273 4.41 19.15 5.68
N GLU A 274 3.14 19.35 5.31
CA GLU A 274 2.01 18.82 6.06
C GLU A 274 1.89 17.30 5.97
N GLU A 275 2.12 16.71 4.79
CA GLU A 275 2.15 15.26 4.60
C GLU A 275 3.29 14.64 5.38
N PHE A 276 4.49 15.23 5.28
CA PHE A 276 5.68 14.75 5.95
C PHE A 276 5.52 14.75 7.48
N GLU A 277 4.99 15.84 8.06
CA GLU A 277 4.76 15.91 9.50
C GLU A 277 3.58 15.03 9.93
N HIS A 278 2.53 14.87 9.11
CA HIS A 278 1.43 13.95 9.39
C HIS A 278 1.92 12.50 9.50
N LEU A 279 2.74 12.05 8.55
CA LEU A 279 3.33 10.70 8.56
C LEU A 279 4.19 10.48 9.83
N LYS A 280 5.05 11.45 10.18
CA LYS A 280 5.91 11.36 11.37
C LYS A 280 5.11 11.32 12.67
N ALA A 281 4.07 12.13 12.77
CA ALA A 281 3.23 12.22 13.96
C ALA A 281 2.47 10.91 14.22
N ASN A 282 2.13 10.17 13.16
CA ASN A 282 1.25 9.00 13.24
C ASN A 282 1.96 7.65 13.17
N LEU A 283 3.25 7.59 12.83
CA LEU A 283 3.97 6.31 12.70
C LEU A 283 3.85 5.39 13.91
N ARG A 284 3.86 5.95 15.12
CA ARG A 284 3.76 5.15 16.36
C ARG A 284 2.36 4.58 16.59
N GLU A 285 1.33 5.18 16.02
CA GLU A 285 -0.05 4.71 16.15
C GLU A 285 -0.22 3.35 15.48
N ALA A 286 0.40 3.13 14.31
CA ALA A 286 0.40 1.83 13.65
C ALA A 286 0.98 0.70 14.52
N ILE A 287 1.96 1.00 15.39
CA ILE A 287 2.47 0.02 16.37
C ILE A 287 1.43 -0.27 17.45
N ALA A 288 0.78 0.78 17.96
CA ALA A 288 -0.25 0.66 19.00
C ALA A 288 -1.45 -0.16 18.51
N ASP A 289 -1.84 0.05 17.26
CA ASP A 289 -2.95 -0.64 16.60
C ASP A 289 -2.58 -2.02 16.05
N LYS A 290 -1.29 -2.38 16.11
CA LYS A 290 -0.72 -3.61 15.54
C LYS A 290 -1.02 -3.75 14.04
N ASP A 291 -0.85 -2.65 13.33
CA ASP A 291 -1.13 -2.51 11.92
C ASP A 291 0.18 -2.51 11.10
N PRO A 292 0.59 -3.66 10.53
CA PRO A 292 1.76 -3.74 9.67
C PRO A 292 1.56 -3.11 8.30
N GLU A 293 0.31 -2.97 7.84
CA GLU A 293 0.01 -2.37 6.54
C GLU A 293 0.33 -0.89 6.56
N THR A 294 -0.32 -0.16 7.47
CA THR A 294 -0.09 1.28 7.66
C THR A 294 1.38 1.56 8.02
N MET A 295 2.01 0.71 8.82
CA MET A 295 3.44 0.87 9.12
C MET A 295 4.32 0.74 7.87
N GLY A 296 4.02 -0.22 6.99
CA GLY A 296 4.71 -0.40 5.72
C GLY A 296 4.66 0.86 4.87
N GLU A 297 3.46 1.42 4.71
CA GLU A 297 3.26 2.64 3.93
C GLU A 297 3.94 3.88 4.53
N PHE A 298 3.89 4.01 5.87
CA PHE A 298 4.61 5.07 6.57
C PHE A 298 6.11 5.00 6.35
N LEU A 299 6.71 3.80 6.46
CA LEU A 299 8.14 3.64 6.25
C LEU A 299 8.54 3.94 4.81
N ASP A 300 7.80 3.43 3.82
CA ASP A 300 8.09 3.73 2.42
C ASP A 300 7.98 5.23 2.14
N SER A 301 6.86 5.84 2.52
CA SER A 301 6.61 7.27 2.31
C SER A 301 7.65 8.16 2.97
N LEU A 302 7.97 7.94 4.25
CA LEU A 302 8.96 8.74 4.99
C LEU A 302 10.37 8.55 4.44
N ARG A 303 10.72 7.35 4.01
CA ARG A 303 12.03 7.11 3.40
C ARG A 303 12.12 7.76 2.01
N SER A 304 11.03 7.84 1.25
CA SER A 304 10.98 8.60 -0.01
C SER A 304 11.29 10.09 0.19
N PHE A 305 10.90 10.66 1.34
CA PHE A 305 11.29 12.00 1.79
C PHE A 305 12.76 12.12 2.23
N GLY A 306 13.46 11.00 2.42
CA GLY A 306 14.88 10.95 2.77
C GLY A 306 15.23 10.50 4.16
N LEU A 307 14.26 10.05 4.95
CA LEU A 307 14.59 9.49 6.24
C LEU A 307 15.42 8.22 6.06
N THR A 308 16.39 8.05 6.95
CA THR A 308 17.30 6.91 6.96
C THR A 308 17.30 6.29 8.36
N PHE A 309 18.11 5.24 8.57
CA PHE A 309 18.37 4.72 9.91
C PHE A 309 19.07 5.73 10.84
N ALA A 310 19.33 6.97 10.45
CA ALA A 310 19.67 8.02 11.42
C ALA A 310 18.45 8.42 12.28
N ASP A 311 17.23 8.26 11.75
CA ASP A 311 16.00 8.60 12.44
C ASP A 311 15.47 7.42 13.27
N GLN A 312 15.10 7.69 14.52
CA GLN A 312 14.60 6.67 15.44
C GLN A 312 13.23 6.11 15.01
N LEU A 313 12.40 6.90 14.31
CA LEU A 313 11.11 6.43 13.80
C LEU A 313 11.29 5.31 12.77
N ILE A 314 12.25 5.47 11.85
CA ILE A 314 12.57 4.43 10.85
C ILE A 314 13.05 3.16 11.53
N ARG A 315 13.96 3.26 12.51
CA ARG A 315 14.43 2.09 13.26
C ARG A 315 13.28 1.37 13.97
N THR A 316 12.39 2.13 14.60
CA THR A 316 11.24 1.61 15.35
C THR A 316 10.28 0.85 14.43
N GLY A 317 9.95 1.41 13.27
CA GLY A 317 9.09 0.73 12.29
C GLY A 317 9.73 -0.55 11.73
N PHE A 318 11.03 -0.51 11.40
CA PHE A 318 11.77 -1.71 10.98
C PHE A 318 11.75 -2.81 12.05
N ASP A 319 12.01 -2.44 13.31
CA ASP A 319 12.00 -3.38 14.42
C ASP A 319 10.61 -4.01 14.60
N TYR A 320 9.55 -3.21 14.46
CA TYR A 320 8.17 -3.67 14.52
C TYR A 320 7.86 -4.66 13.39
N LEU A 321 8.01 -4.26 12.12
CA LEU A 321 7.68 -5.12 10.97
C LEU A 321 8.45 -6.45 11.01
N LEU A 322 9.75 -6.43 11.32
CA LEU A 322 10.55 -7.65 11.41
C LEU A 322 10.17 -8.54 12.60
N SER A 323 9.54 -7.97 13.63
CA SER A 323 9.08 -8.72 14.81
C SER A 323 7.72 -9.39 14.64
N VAL A 324 6.91 -8.95 13.67
CA VAL A 324 5.51 -9.39 13.52
C VAL A 324 5.26 -10.19 12.23
N GLN A 325 6.30 -10.52 11.44
CA GLN A 325 6.11 -11.38 10.27
C GLN A 325 5.57 -12.76 10.67
N ASN A 326 4.54 -13.23 9.97
CA ASN A 326 3.91 -14.52 10.22
C ASN A 326 4.81 -15.72 9.82
N PRO A 327 4.56 -16.93 10.33
CA PRO A 327 5.32 -18.14 9.98
C PRO A 327 5.25 -18.54 8.49
N ASP A 328 4.19 -18.18 7.77
CA ASP A 328 4.06 -18.42 6.33
C ASP A 328 4.77 -17.34 5.47
N GLY A 329 5.21 -16.26 6.09
CA GLY A 329 5.91 -15.16 5.44
C GLY A 329 5.05 -13.91 5.22
N SER A 330 3.74 -13.99 5.45
CA SER A 330 2.84 -12.83 5.32
C SER A 330 3.01 -11.83 6.48
N TRP A 331 2.42 -10.65 6.32
CA TRP A 331 2.07 -9.75 7.41
C TRP A 331 0.54 -9.62 7.49
N GLY A 332 0.02 -9.03 8.57
CA GLY A 332 -1.42 -8.87 8.80
C GLY A 332 -2.08 -10.08 9.47
N ASP A 333 -3.42 -10.11 9.45
CA ASP A 333 -4.19 -11.22 10.02
C ASP A 333 -4.15 -12.45 9.10
N VAL A 334 -3.59 -13.55 9.60
CA VAL A 334 -3.54 -14.83 8.88
C VAL A 334 -4.93 -15.45 8.67
N LYS A 335 -5.95 -14.95 9.37
CA LYS A 335 -7.33 -15.43 9.30
C LYS A 335 -8.24 -14.53 8.48
N ASP A 336 -7.71 -13.47 7.88
CA ASP A 336 -8.52 -12.63 7.02
C ASP A 336 -9.12 -13.50 5.88
N PRO A 337 -10.46 -13.53 5.75
CA PRO A 337 -11.10 -14.30 4.69
C PRO A 337 -10.91 -13.68 3.31
N ASP A 338 -10.59 -12.38 3.24
CA ASP A 338 -10.32 -11.66 2.02
C ASP A 338 -8.82 -11.81 1.67
N PRO A 339 -8.47 -12.33 0.48
CA PRO A 339 -7.08 -12.36 0.02
C PRO A 339 -6.38 -11.00 0.10
N TYR A 340 -7.10 -9.90 -0.14
CA TYR A 340 -6.60 -8.52 -0.04
C TYR A 340 -6.02 -8.23 1.35
N GLY A 341 -6.78 -8.56 2.41
CA GLY A 341 -6.35 -8.41 3.80
C GLY A 341 -5.13 -9.27 4.18
N ARG A 342 -4.68 -10.16 3.29
CA ARG A 342 -3.47 -10.96 3.45
C ARG A 342 -2.30 -10.49 2.62
N TYR A 343 -2.52 -10.23 1.33
CA TYR A 343 -1.41 -9.87 0.44
C TYR A 343 -1.06 -8.39 0.55
N HIS A 344 -2.01 -7.49 0.76
CA HIS A 344 -1.76 -6.05 0.79
C HIS A 344 -0.89 -5.63 1.98
N PRO A 345 -1.17 -6.06 3.24
CA PRO A 345 -0.24 -5.83 4.37
C PRO A 345 1.15 -6.44 4.14
N THR A 346 1.23 -7.57 3.42
CA THR A 346 2.49 -8.21 3.08
C THR A 346 3.28 -7.38 2.08
N TRP A 347 2.61 -6.84 1.06
CA TRP A 347 3.23 -5.98 0.05
C TRP A 347 3.73 -4.67 0.66
N THR A 348 2.88 -3.93 1.37
CA THR A 348 3.27 -2.68 2.02
C THR A 348 4.41 -2.88 3.01
N SER A 349 4.43 -4.01 3.73
CA SER A 349 5.55 -4.38 4.60
C SER A 349 6.86 -4.64 3.84
N ILE A 350 6.80 -5.26 2.65
CA ILE A 350 7.96 -5.42 1.77
C ILE A 350 8.48 -4.04 1.33
N ASP A 351 7.59 -3.14 0.94
CA ASP A 351 7.91 -1.79 0.51
C ASP A 351 8.52 -0.95 1.64
N GLY A 352 8.00 -1.07 2.86
CA GLY A 352 8.59 -0.42 4.03
C GLY A 352 10.02 -0.90 4.35
N LEU A 353 10.29 -2.20 4.14
CA LEU A 353 11.56 -2.83 4.52
C LEU A 353 12.65 -2.76 3.44
N ARG A 354 12.30 -2.82 2.15
CA ARG A 354 13.30 -2.91 1.07
C ARG A 354 14.06 -1.61 0.85
N ASP A 355 15.25 -1.70 0.28
CA ASP A 355 15.99 -0.51 -0.17
C ASP A 355 15.60 -0.14 -1.60
N TYR A 356 15.66 1.15 -1.93
CA TYR A 356 15.22 1.72 -3.19
C TYR A 356 16.38 2.26 -4.02
N ARG A 357 16.26 2.13 -5.34
CA ARG A 357 17.15 2.72 -6.34
C ARG A 357 16.58 4.04 -6.85
N TRP A 358 16.38 5.00 -5.96
CA TRP A 358 15.86 6.31 -6.36
C TRP A 358 16.85 7.05 -7.26
N LYS A 359 16.35 7.55 -8.38
CA LYS A 359 17.19 8.19 -9.41
C LYS A 359 17.31 9.70 -9.25
N ARG A 360 16.29 10.33 -8.67
CA ARG A 360 16.16 11.79 -8.56
C ARG A 360 15.23 12.18 -7.43
N VAL A 361 15.30 13.45 -7.05
CA VAL A 361 14.28 14.13 -6.23
C VAL A 361 13.38 14.92 -7.17
N LEU A 362 12.06 14.79 -7.05
CA LEU A 362 11.11 15.55 -7.86
C LEU A 362 11.02 17.01 -7.38
N PRO A 363 10.74 17.96 -8.29
CA PRO A 363 10.40 19.32 -7.90
C PRO A 363 9.07 19.36 -7.15
N CYS A 364 8.77 20.50 -6.52
CA CYS A 364 7.46 20.73 -5.94
C CYS A 364 6.38 20.77 -7.04
N PRO A 365 5.13 20.36 -6.72
CA PRO A 365 4.04 20.43 -7.67
C PRO A 365 3.84 21.87 -8.15
N ALA A 366 3.64 22.02 -9.47
CA ALA A 366 3.21 23.27 -10.07
C ALA A 366 1.68 23.19 -10.20
N TYR A 367 0.99 24.02 -9.43
CA TYR A 367 -0.48 24.15 -9.48
C TYR A 367 -0.89 25.19 -10.50
#